data_AF-A0A9E6JQI9-F1
#
_entry.id   AF-A0A9E6JQI9-F1
#
_cell.length_a   1.000
_cell.length_b   1.000
_cell.length_c   1.000
_cell.angle_alpha   90.00
_cell.angle_beta   90.00
_cell.angle_gamma   90.00
#
_symmetry.space_group_name_H-M   'P 1'
#
loop_
_entity.id
_entity.type
_entity.pdbx_description
1 polymer ?
#
loop_
_entity_poly.entity_id
_entity_poly.type
_entity_poly.pdbx_seq_one_letter_code
_entity_poly.pdbx_strand_id
1 'polypeptide(L)'
;SPYEAKMIEKGFSYSSKTWKEWTKLAIAKPLPGVIDFLTYAKSKGVEAFFVSNRETDERDATLKNMINEKIPFADTTHMYLKGKQSDKTARYNEISKKYKIILTIGDNLRDFNEVFGTRKNDYGMNLVDSLKTQLSENFILLPNPMYGDWEKAIYGGKFPSEPEKNKMRKLALKSY
;
A
#
# COMPACT_ATOMS: atom_id res chain seq x y z
N SER A 1 1.97 -4.04 -12.14
CA SER A 1 1.15 -2.87 -12.51
C SER A 1 1.68 -2.28 -13.83
N PRO A 2 0.94 -1.44 -14.56
CA PRO A 2 1.47 -0.82 -15.79
C PRO A 2 2.70 0.06 -15.56
N TYR A 3 2.81 0.69 -14.39
CA TYR A 3 4.02 1.41 -13.99
C TYR A 3 5.23 0.49 -13.89
N GLU A 4 5.12 -0.62 -13.15
CA GLU A 4 6.21 -1.60 -13.03
C GLU A 4 6.60 -2.18 -14.39
N ALA A 5 5.62 -2.46 -15.27
CA ALA A 5 5.90 -2.91 -16.64
C ALA A 5 6.73 -1.88 -17.43
N LYS A 6 6.35 -0.60 -17.37
CA LYS A 6 7.10 0.49 -18.02
C LYS A 6 8.52 0.63 -17.45
N MET A 7 8.69 0.44 -16.14
CA MET A 7 10.01 0.47 -15.51
C MET A 7 10.90 -0.66 -16.03
N ILE A 8 10.35 -1.88 -16.14
CA ILE A 8 11.04 -3.03 -16.73
C ILE A 8 11.42 -2.75 -18.20
N GLU A 9 10.46 -2.31 -19.03
CA GLU A 9 10.70 -2.02 -20.45
C GLU A 9 11.79 -0.98 -20.68
N LYS A 10 11.93 0.00 -19.77
CA LYS A 10 12.92 1.07 -19.86
C LYS A 10 14.22 0.77 -19.11
N GLY A 11 14.30 -0.33 -18.37
CA GLY A 11 15.42 -0.64 -17.50
C GLY A 11 15.60 0.40 -16.37
N PHE A 12 14.51 1.04 -15.95
CA PHE A 12 14.52 2.02 -14.86
C PHE A 12 14.02 1.39 -13.57
N SER A 13 14.50 1.91 -12.44
CA SER A 13 13.96 1.60 -11.12
C SER A 13 12.97 2.68 -10.68
N TYR A 14 12.21 2.41 -9.62
CA TYR A 14 11.28 3.37 -9.07
C TYR A 14 11.95 4.73 -8.79
N SER A 15 11.29 5.81 -9.19
CA SER A 15 11.58 7.15 -8.70
C SER A 15 10.28 7.89 -8.41
N SER A 16 10.27 8.79 -7.43
CA SER A 16 9.09 9.61 -7.15
C SER A 16 8.68 10.48 -8.35
N LYS A 17 9.63 10.87 -9.21
CA LYS A 17 9.35 11.65 -10.42
C LYS A 17 8.53 10.83 -11.42
N THR A 18 9.02 9.66 -11.80
CA THR A 18 8.34 8.78 -12.78
C THR A 18 7.03 8.24 -12.22
N TRP A 19 6.96 8.01 -10.91
CA TRP A 19 5.70 7.64 -10.25
C TRP A 19 4.65 8.74 -10.36
N LYS A 20 5.03 10.00 -10.09
CA LYS A 20 4.12 11.15 -10.24
C LYS A 20 3.69 11.37 -11.69
N GLU A 21 4.56 11.09 -12.66
CA GLU A 21 4.17 11.08 -14.07
C GLU A 21 3.08 10.03 -14.34
N TRP A 22 3.23 8.82 -13.77
CA TRP A 22 2.23 7.76 -13.88
C TRP A 22 0.90 8.12 -13.19
N THR A 23 0.93 8.61 -11.94
CA THR A 23 -0.31 8.92 -11.21
C THR A 23 -1.08 10.07 -11.85
N LYS A 24 -0.38 11.06 -12.45
CA LYS A 24 -0.98 12.14 -13.24
C LYS A 24 -1.78 11.65 -14.45
N LEU A 25 -1.44 10.48 -15.03
CA LEU A 25 -2.22 9.92 -16.13
C LEU A 25 -3.65 9.55 -15.70
N ALA A 26 -3.86 9.21 -14.42
CA ALA A 26 -5.15 8.86 -13.85
C ALA A 26 -5.89 7.72 -14.60
N ILE A 27 -5.12 6.69 -15.02
CA ILE A 27 -5.58 5.54 -15.81
C ILE A 27 -5.38 4.18 -15.10
N ALA A 28 -5.08 4.18 -13.79
CA ALA A 28 -4.95 2.94 -13.05
C ALA A 28 -6.31 2.24 -12.94
N LYS A 29 -6.36 0.94 -13.25
CA LYS A 29 -7.58 0.14 -13.13
C LYS A 29 -7.80 -0.35 -11.70
N PRO A 30 -9.07 -0.48 -11.25
CA PRO A 30 -9.38 -1.11 -9.97
C PRO A 30 -8.88 -2.56 -9.96
N LEU A 31 -8.47 -3.03 -8.79
CA LEU A 31 -8.25 -4.46 -8.60
C LEU A 31 -9.60 -5.20 -8.68
N PRO A 32 -9.60 -6.47 -9.11
CA PRO A 32 -10.82 -7.28 -9.15
C PRO A 32 -11.56 -7.28 -7.81
N GLY A 33 -12.88 -7.12 -7.84
CA GLY A 33 -13.75 -7.14 -6.66
C GLY A 33 -13.79 -5.87 -5.82
N VAL A 34 -12.92 -4.87 -6.05
CA VAL A 34 -12.88 -3.63 -5.24
C VAL A 34 -14.20 -2.86 -5.34
N ILE A 35 -14.72 -2.68 -6.55
CA ILE A 35 -15.97 -1.91 -6.75
C ILE A 35 -17.15 -2.62 -6.08
N ASP A 36 -17.26 -3.94 -6.25
CA ASP A 36 -18.34 -4.73 -5.66
C ASP A 36 -18.27 -4.72 -4.13
N PHE A 37 -17.07 -4.89 -3.57
CA PHE A 37 -16.85 -4.83 -2.13
C PHE A 37 -17.24 -3.48 -1.54
N LEU A 38 -16.79 -2.37 -2.15
CA LEU A 38 -17.10 -1.03 -1.68
C LEU A 38 -18.58 -0.68 -1.84
N THR A 39 -19.21 -1.14 -2.92
CA THR A 39 -20.66 -0.98 -3.15
C THR A 39 -21.45 -1.74 -2.08
N TYR A 40 -21.02 -2.97 -1.76
CA TYR A 40 -21.62 -3.76 -0.69
C TYR A 40 -21.46 -3.09 0.68
N ALA A 41 -20.25 -2.63 1.03
CA ALA A 41 -20.00 -1.90 2.27
C ALA A 41 -20.92 -0.68 2.40
N LYS A 42 -21.02 0.13 1.34
CA LYS A 42 -21.92 1.28 1.27
C LYS A 42 -23.38 0.88 1.49
N SER A 43 -23.84 -0.21 0.86
CA SER A 43 -25.21 -0.72 1.04
C SER A 43 -25.53 -1.17 2.46
N LYS A 44 -24.50 -1.46 3.26
CA LYS A 44 -24.60 -1.83 4.68
C LYS A 44 -24.40 -0.66 5.63
N GLY A 45 -24.27 0.57 5.12
CA GLY A 45 -23.99 1.75 5.93
C GLY A 45 -22.57 1.76 6.52
N VAL A 46 -21.64 1.02 5.91
CA VAL A 46 -20.23 0.99 6.29
C VAL A 46 -19.45 1.92 5.37
N GLU A 47 -18.75 2.89 5.96
CA GLU A 47 -17.86 3.81 5.25
C GLU A 47 -16.54 3.14 4.87
N ALA A 48 -15.96 3.54 3.73
CA ALA A 48 -14.62 3.13 3.33
C ALA A 48 -13.70 4.34 3.15
N PHE A 49 -12.54 4.28 3.79
CA PHE A 49 -11.52 5.34 3.75
C PHE A 49 -10.26 4.86 3.03
N PHE A 50 -9.73 5.69 2.13
CA PHE A 50 -8.52 5.42 1.37
C PHE A 50 -7.29 6.01 2.05
N VAL A 51 -6.65 5.21 2.91
CA VAL A 51 -5.42 5.59 3.62
C VAL A 51 -4.19 5.19 2.79
N SER A 52 -3.59 6.15 2.07
CA SER A 52 -2.62 5.87 1.01
C SER A 52 -1.32 6.66 1.16
N ASN A 53 -0.20 6.06 0.75
CA ASN A 53 1.11 6.71 0.75
C ASN A 53 1.45 7.52 -0.50
N ARG A 54 0.47 7.74 -1.41
CA ARG A 54 0.54 8.84 -2.38
C ARG A 54 0.68 10.18 -1.65
N GLU A 55 1.45 11.08 -2.21
CA GLU A 55 1.69 12.41 -1.65
C GLU A 55 0.47 13.31 -1.81
N THR A 56 0.33 14.31 -0.94
CA THR A 56 -0.82 15.22 -0.99
C THR A 56 -0.92 16.01 -2.28
N ASP A 57 0.17 16.21 -3.02
CA ASP A 57 0.18 16.85 -4.34
C ASP A 57 -0.29 15.91 -5.47
N GLU A 58 -0.48 14.61 -5.19
CA GLU A 58 -1.08 13.64 -6.11
C GLU A 58 -2.61 13.52 -5.93
N ARG A 59 -3.21 14.32 -5.04
CA ARG A 59 -4.64 14.22 -4.67
C ARG A 59 -5.56 14.32 -5.88
N ASP A 60 -5.44 15.39 -6.65
CA ASP A 60 -6.39 15.68 -7.73
C ASP A 60 -6.33 14.61 -8.82
N ALA A 61 -5.13 14.15 -9.16
CA ALA A 61 -4.94 13.06 -10.11
C ALA A 61 -5.48 11.73 -9.58
N THR A 62 -5.31 11.46 -8.29
CA THR A 62 -5.85 10.25 -7.63
C THR A 62 -7.37 10.27 -7.62
N LEU A 63 -7.97 11.38 -7.22
CA LEU A 63 -9.41 11.55 -7.19
C LEU A 63 -10.00 11.45 -8.61
N LYS A 64 -9.38 12.09 -9.60
CA LYS A 64 -9.77 11.96 -11.01
C LYS A 64 -9.77 10.49 -11.45
N ASN A 65 -8.72 9.73 -11.11
CA ASN A 65 -8.66 8.31 -11.44
C ASN A 65 -9.81 7.53 -10.80
N MET A 66 -10.07 7.77 -9.51
CA MET A 66 -11.12 7.06 -8.79
C MET A 66 -12.52 7.39 -9.34
N ILE A 67 -12.78 8.66 -9.69
CA ILE A 67 -14.02 9.09 -10.33
C ILE A 67 -14.20 8.43 -11.69
N ASN A 68 -13.15 8.41 -12.53
CA ASN A 68 -13.19 7.78 -13.86
C ASN A 68 -13.54 6.29 -13.79
N GLU A 69 -12.99 5.58 -12.80
CA GLU A 69 -13.26 4.16 -12.55
C GLU A 69 -14.51 3.92 -11.69
N LYS A 70 -15.28 4.98 -11.39
CA LYS A 70 -16.54 4.92 -10.61
C LYS A 70 -16.37 4.24 -9.24
N ILE A 71 -15.24 4.46 -8.60
CA ILE A 71 -14.96 3.95 -7.26
C ILE A 71 -15.95 4.59 -6.26
N PRO A 72 -16.69 3.80 -5.46
CA PRO A 72 -17.49 4.36 -4.38
C PRO A 72 -16.60 5.15 -3.39
N PHE A 73 -17.16 6.20 -2.78
CA PHE A 73 -16.42 7.08 -1.85
C PHE A 73 -15.25 7.86 -2.51
N ALA A 74 -15.29 8.05 -3.83
CA ALA A 74 -14.33 8.88 -4.55
C ALA A 74 -14.59 10.38 -4.32
N ASP A 75 -14.20 10.86 -3.14
CA ASP A 75 -14.23 12.26 -2.76
C ASP A 75 -13.04 12.59 -1.83
N THR A 76 -12.88 13.88 -1.48
CA THR A 76 -11.77 14.34 -0.65
C THR A 76 -11.92 14.00 0.83
N THR A 77 -13.13 13.70 1.31
CA THR A 77 -13.40 13.41 2.72
C THR A 77 -13.03 11.97 3.10
N HIS A 78 -13.07 11.05 2.12
CA HIS A 78 -12.66 9.66 2.30
C HIS A 78 -11.17 9.41 2.01
N MET A 79 -10.40 10.44 1.63
CA MET A 79 -9.03 10.28 1.15
C MET A 79 -7.97 10.81 2.14
N TYR A 80 -7.16 9.90 2.69
CA TYR A 80 -6.12 10.19 3.67
C TYR A 80 -4.72 9.91 3.10
N LEU A 81 -4.17 10.92 2.41
CA LEU A 81 -2.87 10.85 1.73
C LEU A 81 -1.68 11.14 2.65
N LYS A 82 -0.48 10.79 2.19
CA LYS A 82 0.79 11.00 2.91
C LYS A 82 1.11 12.48 3.01
N GLY A 83 1.15 13.00 4.23
CA GLY A 83 1.79 14.27 4.55
C GLY A 83 3.31 14.09 4.68
N LYS A 84 3.85 14.41 5.87
CA LYS A 84 5.30 14.32 6.14
C LYS A 84 5.82 12.91 6.37
N GLN A 85 4.96 11.98 6.80
CA GLN A 85 5.37 10.64 7.25
C GLN A 85 4.59 9.56 6.49
N SER A 86 5.29 8.47 6.17
CA SER A 86 4.69 7.27 5.55
C SER A 86 3.91 6.39 6.53
N ASP A 87 4.13 6.58 7.84
CA ASP A 87 3.35 5.95 8.89
C ASP A 87 1.87 6.35 8.74
N LYS A 88 0.99 5.35 8.79
CA LYS A 88 -0.46 5.53 8.61
C LYS A 88 -1.21 5.73 9.93
N THR A 89 -0.57 5.52 11.08
CA THR A 89 -1.16 5.58 12.42
C THR A 89 -1.92 6.88 12.66
N ALA A 90 -1.31 8.03 12.35
CA ALA A 90 -1.98 9.33 12.54
C ALA A 90 -3.27 9.48 11.71
N ARG A 91 -3.30 8.89 10.51
CA ARG A 91 -4.47 8.92 9.62
C ARG A 91 -5.56 7.98 10.11
N TYR A 92 -5.19 6.79 10.59
CA TYR A 92 -6.13 5.89 11.24
C TYR A 92 -6.70 6.50 12.52
N ASN A 93 -5.87 7.12 13.36
CA ASN A 93 -6.33 7.79 14.58
C ASN A 93 -7.34 8.91 14.28
N GLU A 94 -7.16 9.66 13.19
CA GLU A 94 -8.12 10.69 12.77
C GLU A 94 -9.49 10.09 12.41
N ILE A 95 -9.50 8.99 11.64
CA ILE A 95 -10.72 8.25 11.31
C ILE A 95 -11.37 7.70 12.60
N SER A 96 -10.55 7.16 13.51
CA SER A 96 -11.00 6.57 14.77
C SER A 96 -11.66 7.54 15.75
N LYS A 97 -11.51 8.86 15.54
CA LYS A 97 -12.26 9.87 16.32
C LYS A 97 -13.78 9.81 16.08
N LYS A 98 -14.21 9.31 14.91
CA LYS A 98 -15.62 9.28 14.50
C LYS A 98 -16.12 7.88 14.13
N TYR A 99 -15.23 6.98 13.75
CA TYR A 99 -15.57 5.66 13.23
C TYR A 99 -14.84 4.55 14.00
N LYS A 100 -15.48 3.40 14.14
CA LYS A 100 -14.77 2.18 14.55
C LYS A 100 -14.22 1.49 13.31
N ILE A 101 -12.90 1.38 13.20
CA ILE A 101 -12.25 0.62 12.14
C ILE A 101 -12.43 -0.87 12.46
N ILE A 102 -13.18 -1.59 11.62
CA ILE A 102 -13.47 -3.03 11.80
C ILE A 102 -12.64 -3.92 10.86
N LEU A 103 -12.12 -3.33 9.79
CA LEU A 103 -11.39 -4.04 8.74
C LEU A 103 -10.41 -3.08 8.08
N THR A 104 -9.21 -3.57 7.80
CA THR A 104 -8.21 -2.91 6.95
C THR A 104 -7.91 -3.82 5.77
N ILE A 105 -7.58 -3.22 4.62
CA ILE A 105 -7.29 -3.95 3.39
C ILE A 105 -6.06 -3.30 2.76
N GLY A 106 -5.07 -4.11 2.41
CA GLY A 106 -3.81 -3.59 1.88
C GLY A 106 -2.90 -4.70 1.41
N ASP A 107 -1.88 -4.32 0.65
CA ASP A 107 -0.87 -5.25 0.12
C ASP A 107 0.41 -5.31 0.97
N ASN A 108 0.51 -4.44 1.98
CA ASN A 108 1.62 -4.39 2.91
C ASN A 108 1.10 -4.56 4.34
N LEU A 109 1.73 -5.40 5.17
CA LEU A 109 1.34 -5.54 6.59
C LEU A 109 1.40 -4.23 7.37
N ARG A 110 2.20 -3.25 6.92
CA ARG A 110 2.21 -1.90 7.50
C ARG A 110 0.90 -1.14 7.26
N ASP A 111 0.08 -1.56 6.31
CA ASP A 111 -1.28 -1.06 6.12
C ASP A 111 -2.21 -1.48 7.27
N PHE A 112 -1.94 -2.61 7.91
CA PHE A 112 -2.64 -3.05 9.12
C PHE A 112 -2.09 -2.35 10.37
N ASN A 113 -0.77 -2.43 10.60
CA ASN A 113 -0.16 -1.89 11.82
C ASN A 113 1.29 -1.46 11.58
N GLU A 114 1.67 -0.29 12.12
CA GLU A 114 3.01 0.30 11.97
C GLU A 114 4.13 -0.56 12.59
N VAL A 115 3.81 -1.48 13.51
CA VAL A 115 4.78 -2.46 14.04
C VAL A 115 5.48 -3.25 12.92
N PHE A 116 4.82 -3.45 11.77
CA PHE A 116 5.38 -4.08 10.57
C PHE A 116 6.27 -3.16 9.72
N GLY A 117 6.42 -1.88 10.09
CA GLY A 117 7.35 -0.94 9.45
C GLY A 117 8.82 -1.32 9.66
N THR A 118 9.12 -2.11 10.70
CA THR A 118 10.45 -2.68 10.94
C THR A 118 10.38 -4.20 10.96
N ARG A 119 11.00 -4.86 9.96
CA ARG A 119 10.99 -6.32 9.79
C ARG A 119 12.39 -6.94 9.77
N LYS A 120 13.31 -6.39 10.57
CA LYS A 120 14.73 -6.73 10.51
C LYS A 120 15.03 -8.19 10.86
N ASN A 121 14.23 -8.79 11.74
CA ASN A 121 14.43 -10.17 12.19
C ASN A 121 13.48 -11.11 11.45
N ASP A 122 14.02 -12.17 10.86
CA ASP A 122 13.29 -13.22 10.15
C ASP A 122 12.22 -12.68 9.18
N TYR A 123 12.53 -11.58 8.49
CA TYR A 123 11.61 -10.89 7.57
C TYR A 123 10.25 -10.48 8.18
N GLY A 124 10.15 -10.45 9.51
CA GLY A 124 8.92 -10.17 10.25
C GLY A 124 7.99 -11.38 10.42
N MET A 125 8.41 -12.61 10.11
CA MET A 125 7.57 -13.83 10.21
C MET A 125 7.07 -14.07 11.64
N ASN A 126 7.96 -14.03 12.64
CA ASN A 126 7.55 -14.16 14.05
C ASN A 126 6.50 -13.12 14.48
N LEU A 127 6.57 -11.91 13.92
CA LEU A 127 5.61 -10.84 14.22
C LEU A 127 4.24 -11.16 13.59
N VAL A 128 4.21 -11.69 12.36
CA VAL A 128 2.99 -12.22 11.74
C VAL A 128 2.36 -13.30 12.61
N ASP A 129 3.16 -14.26 13.08
CA ASP A 129 2.66 -15.35 13.93
C ASP A 129 2.10 -14.82 15.25
N SER A 130 2.79 -13.87 15.89
CA SER A 130 2.34 -13.25 17.14
C SER A 130 1.03 -12.47 17.01
N LEU A 131 0.71 -11.97 15.80
CA LEU A 131 -0.48 -11.17 15.52
C LEU A 131 -1.51 -11.92 14.65
N LYS A 132 -1.35 -13.24 14.48
CA LYS A 132 -2.13 -14.07 13.55
C LYS A 132 -3.64 -13.90 13.70
N THR A 133 -4.15 -13.90 14.93
CA THR A 133 -5.59 -13.75 15.21
C THR A 133 -6.10 -12.40 14.69
N GLN A 134 -5.43 -11.31 15.06
CA GLN A 134 -5.83 -9.96 14.62
C GLN A 134 -5.75 -9.79 13.10
N LEU A 135 -4.69 -10.34 12.49
CA LEU A 135 -4.54 -10.34 11.04
C LEU A 135 -5.69 -11.10 10.37
N SER A 136 -6.05 -12.29 10.88
CA SER A 136 -7.13 -13.10 10.29
C SER A 136 -8.52 -12.50 10.45
N GLU A 137 -8.75 -11.71 11.50
CA GLU A 137 -10.06 -11.14 11.81
C GLU A 137 -10.26 -9.73 11.22
N ASN A 138 -9.18 -8.94 11.12
CA ASN A 138 -9.29 -7.50 10.84
C ASN A 138 -8.44 -7.03 9.66
N PHE A 139 -7.76 -7.92 8.95
CA PHE A 139 -6.94 -7.57 7.80
C PHE A 139 -7.15 -8.49 6.60
N ILE A 140 -7.49 -7.89 5.45
CA ILE A 140 -7.44 -8.59 4.16
C ILE A 140 -6.13 -8.22 3.48
N LEU A 141 -5.19 -9.16 3.49
CA LEU A 141 -3.92 -9.02 2.78
C LEU A 141 -4.13 -9.30 1.28
N LEU A 142 -3.76 -8.34 0.44
CA LEU A 142 -3.68 -8.50 -1.00
C LEU A 142 -2.24 -8.88 -1.41
N PRO A 143 -2.04 -9.78 -2.38
CA PRO A 143 -0.70 -10.18 -2.80
C PRO A 143 -0.04 -9.08 -3.64
N ASN A 144 1.13 -8.61 -3.22
CA ASN A 144 2.02 -7.77 -4.03
C ASN A 144 3.48 -8.24 -3.96
N PRO A 145 3.89 -9.12 -4.90
CA PRO A 145 5.28 -9.58 -4.99
C PRO A 145 6.18 -8.60 -5.76
N MET A 146 5.67 -7.46 -6.24
CA MET A 146 6.44 -6.53 -7.08
C MET A 146 7.32 -5.59 -6.25
N TYR A 147 6.78 -5.06 -5.15
CA TYR A 147 7.47 -4.14 -4.24
C TYR A 147 6.79 -4.15 -2.86
N GLY A 148 7.44 -3.56 -1.85
CA GLY A 148 6.83 -3.33 -0.54
C GLY A 148 7.83 -3.21 0.59
N ASP A 149 7.37 -3.01 1.83
CA ASP A 149 8.28 -2.96 2.98
C ASP A 149 8.98 -4.29 3.26
N TRP A 150 8.45 -5.42 2.74
CA TRP A 150 9.13 -6.72 2.77
C TRP A 150 10.50 -6.66 2.07
N GLU A 151 10.64 -5.82 1.05
CA GLU A 151 11.89 -5.63 0.31
C GLU A 151 12.95 -4.92 1.17
N LYS A 152 12.53 -3.97 2.01
CA LYS A 152 13.44 -3.27 2.94
C LYS A 152 14.05 -4.22 3.97
N ALA A 153 13.33 -5.28 4.35
CA ALA A 153 13.85 -6.29 5.27
C ALA A 153 15.08 -6.99 4.68
N ILE A 154 15.03 -7.30 3.37
CA ILE A 154 16.18 -7.85 2.62
C ILE A 154 17.36 -6.87 2.62
N TYR A 155 17.09 -5.56 2.67
CA TYR A 155 18.10 -4.51 2.57
C TYR A 155 18.62 -3.95 3.90
N GLY A 156 18.35 -4.62 5.03
CA GLY A 156 18.78 -4.11 6.33
C GLY A 156 18.04 -2.84 6.78
N GLY A 157 16.86 -2.58 6.21
CA GLY A 157 15.96 -1.49 6.60
C GLY A 157 16.09 -0.19 5.81
N LYS A 158 16.98 -0.11 4.82
CA LYS A 158 17.13 1.07 3.94
C LYS A 158 17.27 0.63 2.50
N PHE A 159 16.78 1.42 1.54
CA PHE A 159 16.96 1.12 0.12
C PHE A 159 18.39 1.49 -0.31
N PRO A 160 19.19 0.54 -0.81
CA PRO A 160 20.56 0.79 -1.26
C PRO A 160 20.57 1.12 -2.76
N SER A 161 21.76 1.22 -3.36
CA SER A 161 21.91 1.38 -4.81
C SER A 161 21.42 0.15 -5.57
N GLU A 162 21.10 0.27 -6.87
CA GLU A 162 20.62 -0.85 -7.68
C GLU A 162 21.60 -2.04 -7.75
N PRO A 163 22.92 -1.86 -7.92
CA PRO A 163 23.87 -2.97 -7.85
C PRO A 163 23.83 -3.70 -6.50
N GLU A 164 23.71 -2.95 -5.41
CA GLU A 164 23.61 -3.52 -4.06
C GLU A 164 22.28 -4.26 -3.85
N LYS A 165 21.16 -3.73 -4.35
CA LYS A 165 19.86 -4.43 -4.32
C LYS A 165 19.94 -5.79 -4.98
N ASN A 166 20.53 -5.88 -6.17
CA ASN A 166 20.70 -7.14 -6.89
C ASN A 166 21.52 -8.14 -6.08
N LYS A 167 22.67 -7.70 -5.52
CA LYS A 167 23.51 -8.52 -4.66
C LYS A 167 22.74 -9.03 -3.43
N MET A 168 22.06 -8.15 -2.71
CA MET A 168 21.32 -8.50 -1.48
C MET A 168 20.14 -9.43 -1.76
N ARG A 169 19.40 -9.22 -2.87
CA ARG A 169 18.32 -10.13 -3.31
C ARG A 169 18.85 -11.53 -3.56
N LYS A 170 19.98 -11.68 -4.29
CA LYS A 170 20.59 -12.99 -4.54
C LYS A 170 21.03 -13.69 -3.26
N LEU A 171 21.61 -12.95 -2.31
CA LEU A 171 22.03 -13.50 -1.02
C LEU A 171 20.86 -13.95 -0.14
N ALA A 172 19.67 -13.37 -0.32
CA ALA A 172 18.48 -13.73 0.43
C ALA A 172 17.76 -14.98 -0.14
N LEU A 173 18.16 -15.48 -1.31
CA LEU A 173 17.58 -16.70 -1.88
C LEU A 173 18.03 -17.94 -1.10
N LYS A 174 17.08 -18.81 -0.78
CA LYS A 174 17.36 -20.15 -0.25
C LYS A 174 17.42 -21.12 -1.43
N SER A 175 18.63 -21.48 -1.88
CA SER A 175 18.85 -22.50 -2.93
C SER A 175 18.76 -23.91 -2.35
N TYR A 176 18.51 -24.88 -3.23
CA TYR A 176 18.83 -26.30 -3.01
C TYR A 176 20.18 -26.63 -3.66
#